data_AF-A0A6H2A3C0-F1
#
_entry.id   AF-A0A6H2A3C0-F1
#
_cell.length_a   1.000
_cell.length_b   1.000
_cell.length_c   1.000
_cell.angle_alpha   90.00
_cell.angle_beta   90.00
_cell.angle_gamma   90.00
#
_symmetry.space_group_name_H-M   'P 1'
#
loop_
_entity.id
_entity.type
_entity.pdbx_description
1 polymer ?
#
loop_
_entity_poly.entity_id
_entity_poly.type
_entity_poly.pdbx_seq_one_letter_code
_entity_poly.pdbx_strand_id
1 'polypeptide(L)' 'MARYDSSRKLDRNKALLEYWQAHPEASLTEIGKIFAGISKQRVSQIIQTFLNNREAERWRYTNGQTSTVIH' A
#
# COMPACT_ATOMS: atom_id res chain seq x y z
N MET A 1 25.78 -10.89 9.27
CA MET A 1 24.92 -10.69 8.08
C MET A 1 23.67 -9.94 8.53
N ALA A 2 23.60 -8.62 8.32
CA ALA A 2 22.42 -7.85 8.67
C ALA A 2 21.24 -8.37 7.83
N ARG A 3 20.28 -9.05 8.47
CA ARG A 3 19.03 -9.47 7.84
C ARG A 3 18.37 -8.20 7.30
N TYR A 4 18.40 -8.03 6.00
CA TYR A 4 17.71 -6.94 5.33
C TYR A 4 16.25 -6.97 5.77
N ASP A 5 15.81 -5.86 6.35
CA ASP A 5 14.62 -5.77 7.18
C ASP A 5 13.35 -5.64 6.33
N SER A 6 13.09 -6.68 5.52
CA SER A 6 11.93 -6.75 4.62
C SER A 6 10.62 -6.57 5.39
N SER A 7 10.56 -7.04 6.64
CA SER A 7 9.41 -6.85 7.53
C SER A 7 9.19 -5.38 7.90
N ARG A 8 10.23 -4.63 8.32
CA ARG A 8 10.08 -3.19 8.60
C ARG A 8 9.65 -2.37 7.39
N LYS A 9 10.01 -2.80 6.18
CA LYS A 9 9.54 -2.14 4.94
C LYS A 9 8.06 -2.35 4.68
N LEU A 10 7.55 -3.55 4.93
CA LEU A 10 6.13 -3.87 4.74
C LEU A 10 5.27 -3.12 5.76
N ASP A 11 5.70 -3.08 7.02
CA ASP A 11 5.01 -2.34 8.09
C ASP A 11 4.93 -0.84 7.79
N ARG A 12 6.05 -0.23 7.35
CA ARG A 12 6.08 1.18 6.98
C ARG A 12 5.17 1.50 5.77
N ASN A 13 5.17 0.63 4.75
CA ASN A 13 4.30 0.84 3.58
C ASN A 13 2.82 0.74 3.97
N LYS A 14 2.47 -0.18 4.88
CA LYS A 14 1.11 -0.32 5.41
C LYS A 14 0.69 0.93 6.18
N ALA A 15 1.52 1.39 7.12
CA ALA A 15 1.25 2.60 7.90
C ALA A 15 1.12 3.85 7.01
N LEU A 16 1.92 3.94 5.93
CA LEU A 16 1.81 5.01 4.94
C LEU A 16 0.46 4.98 4.21
N LEU A 17 -0.01 3.79 3.81
CA LEU A 17 -1.28 3.62 3.12
C LEU A 17 -2.48 3.92 4.04
N GLU A 18 -2.41 3.51 5.31
CA GLU A 18 -3.43 3.83 6.32
C GLU A 18 -3.49 5.34 6.56
N TYR A 19 -2.34 6.01 6.68
CA TYR A 19 -2.28 7.48 6.82
C TYR A 19 -2.85 8.20 5.60
N TRP A 20 -2.50 7.75 4.38
CA TRP A 20 -3.04 8.34 3.14
C TRP A 20 -4.56 8.17 3.02
N GLN A 21 -5.10 7.01 3.45
CA GLN A 21 -6.56 6.79 3.46
C GLN A 21 -7.28 7.64 4.51
N ALA A 22 -6.66 7.87 5.66
CA ALA A 22 -7.21 8.71 6.73
C ALA A 22 -7.14 10.22 6.40
N HIS A 23 -6.16 10.62 5.59
CA HIS A 23 -5.90 12.03 5.22
C HIS A 23 -5.84 12.20 3.70
N PRO A 24 -6.98 12.15 2.99
CA PRO A 24 -7.00 12.27 1.53
C PRO A 24 -6.57 13.66 1.04
N GLU A 25 -6.60 14.69 1.89
CA GLU A 25 -6.11 16.02 1.56
C GLU A 25 -4.58 16.18 1.67
N ALA A 26 -3.88 15.22 2.31
CA ALA A 26 -2.45 15.31 2.51
C ALA A 26 -1.68 15.15 1.20
N SER A 27 -0.71 16.05 0.96
CA SER A 27 0.13 15.94 -0.24
C SER A 27 1.08 14.75 -0.14
N LEU A 28 1.34 14.08 -1.27
CA LEU A 28 2.32 12.99 -1.36
C LEU A 28 3.72 13.40 -0.85
N THR A 29 4.05 14.68 -0.97
CA THR A 29 5.32 15.23 -0.47
C THR A 29 5.34 15.31 1.06
N GLU A 30 4.22 15.66 1.69
CA GLU A 30 4.10 15.72 3.15
C GLU A 30 4.09 14.32 3.77
N ILE A 31 3.35 13.39 3.16
CA ILE A 31 3.36 11.98 3.56
C ILE A 31 4.79 11.42 3.50
N GLY A 32 5.52 11.71 2.42
CA GLY A 32 6.93 11.31 2.29
C GLY A 32 7.82 11.84 3.42
N LYS A 33 7.65 13.11 3.82
CA LYS A 33 8.38 13.73 4.94
C LYS A 33 8.08 13.03 6.27
N ILE A 34 6.81 12.70 6.53
CA ILE A 34 6.36 12.03 7.76
C ILE A 34 6.98 10.62 7.86
N PHE A 35 6.97 9.86 6.76
CA PHE A 35 7.40 8.45 6.75
C PHE A 35 8.90 8.26 6.49
N ALA A 36 9.76 8.92 7.28
CA ALA A 36 11.22 8.83 7.20
C ALA A 36 11.83 9.39 5.90
N GLY A 37 11.27 10.50 5.38
CA GLY A 37 11.83 11.22 4.23
C GLY A 37 11.77 10.46 2.91
N ILE A 38 10.73 9.64 2.70
CA ILE A 38 10.51 8.94 1.44
C ILE A 38 10.22 9.97 0.34
N SER A 39 10.81 9.75 -0.85
CA SER A 39 10.55 10.61 -2.00
C SER A 39 9.10 10.52 -2.48
N LYS A 40 8.54 11.64 -2.97
CA LYS A 40 7.17 11.69 -3.52
C LYS A 40 6.89 10.61 -4.57
N GLN A 41 7.88 10.29 -5.40
CA GLN A 41 7.77 9.25 -6.42
C GLN A 41 7.59 7.87 -5.78
N ARG A 42 8.34 7.59 -4.71
CA ARG A 42 8.24 6.30 -4.03
C ARG A 42 6.91 6.15 -3.29
N VAL A 43 6.40 7.23 -2.68
CA VAL A 43 5.05 7.27 -2.10
C VAL A 43 4.00 6.95 -3.17
N SER A 44 4.09 7.62 -4.33
CA SER A 44 3.17 7.38 -5.46
C SER A 44 3.21 5.93 -5.95
N GLN A 45 4.40 5.34 -6.11
CA GLN A 45 4.53 3.93 -6.50
C GLN A 45 3.89 2.96 -5.50
N ILE A 46 4.02 3.23 -4.20
CA ILE A 46 3.40 2.39 -3.15
C ILE A 46 1.89 2.46 -3.25
N ILE A 47 1.33 3.66 -3.41
CA ILE A 47 -0.12 3.87 -3.56
C ILE A 47 -0.64 3.22 -4.84
N GLN A 48 0.01 3.43 -5.98
CA GLN A 48 -0.38 2.81 -7.25
C GLN A 48 -0.31 1.29 -7.20
N THR A 49 0.73 0.74 -6.57
CA THR A 49 0.85 -0.71 -6.38
C THR A 49 -0.31 -1.25 -5.53
N PHE A 50 -0.70 -0.52 -4.49
CA PHE A 50 -1.85 -0.89 -3.65
C PHE A 50 -3.17 -0.81 -4.43
N LEU A 51 -3.41 0.27 -5.19
CA LEU A 51 -4.60 0.43 -6.01
C LEU A 51 -4.70 -0.66 -7.08
N ASN A 52 -3.63 -0.93 -7.82
CA ASN A 52 -3.59 -2.00 -8.81
C ASN A 52 -3.88 -3.37 -8.18
N ASN A 53 -3.37 -3.65 -6.97
CA ASN A 53 -3.70 -4.89 -6.27
C ASN A 53 -5.18 -4.95 -5.88
N ARG A 54 -5.76 -3.86 -5.36
CA ARG A 54 -7.20 -3.80 -5.04
C ARG A 54 -8.08 -3.92 -6.28
N GLU A 55 -7.69 -3.33 -7.40
CA GLU A 55 -8.40 -3.46 -8.66
C GLU A 55 -8.28 -4.87 -9.22
N ALA A 56 -7.12 -5.51 -9.11
CA ALA A 56 -6.95 -6.92 -9.46
C ALA A 56 -7.80 -7.84 -8.57
N GLU A 57 -7.87 -7.58 -7.26
CA GLU A 57 -8.76 -8.30 -6.34
C GLU A 57 -10.23 -8.07 -6.69
N ARG A 58 -10.64 -6.82 -6.90
CA ARG A 58 -12.01 -6.45 -7.27
C ARG A 58 -12.42 -7.10 -8.60
N TRP A 59 -11.53 -7.09 -9.59
CA TRP A 59 -11.75 -7.75 -10.88
C TRP A 59 -11.89 -9.27 -10.74
N ARG A 60 -11.12 -9.92 -9.84
CA ARG A 60 -11.27 -11.35 -9.52
C ARG A 60 -12.62 -11.67 -8.86
N TYR A 61 -13.11 -10.79 -7.99
CA TYR A 61 -14.44 -10.94 -7.35
C TYR A 61 -15.59 -10.73 -8.33
N THR A 62 -15.49 -9.75 -9.23
CA THR A 62 -16.57 -9.44 -10.19
C THR A 62 -16.62 -10.37 -11.39
N ASN A 63 -15.50 -11.01 -11.76
CA ASN A 63 -15.43 -11.91 -12.92
C ASN A 63 -15.44 -13.41 -12.53
N GLY A 64 -15.87 -13.74 -11.32
CA GLY A 64 -16.35 -15.08 -10.99
C GLY A 64 -15.30 -16.20 -10.97
N GLN A 65 -14.28 -16.08 -10.12
CA GLN A 65 -13.62 -17.27 -9.58
C GLN A 65 -14.03 -17.43 -8.11
N THR A 66 -15.19 -18.02 -7.89
CA THR A 66 -15.63 -18.52 -6.58
C THR A 66 -14.69 -19.64 -6.14
N SER A 67 -13.65 -19.32 -5.37
CA SER A 67 -13.07 -20.32 -4.47
C SER A 67 -13.88 -20.32 -3.20
N THR A 68 -14.84 -21.26 -3.17
CA THR A 68 -15.46 -21.81 -1.97
C THR A 68 -14.44 -21.92 -0.85
N VAL A 69 -14.61 -21.16 0.24
CA VAL A 69 -14.06 -21.53 1.55
C VAL A 69 -15.26 -21.83 2.44
N ILE A 70 -15.41 -23.14 2.64
CA ILE A 70 -16.33 -23.83 3.53
C ILE A 70 -16.11 -23.30 4.95
N HIS A 71 -17.19 -23.04 5.70
CA HIS A 71 -17.17 -23.00 7.16
C HIS A 71 -17.89 -24.24 7.68
#